data_AF-A0A8E2H9X3-F1
#
_entry.id   AF-A0A8E2H9X3-F1
#
_cell.length_a   1.000
_cell.length_b   1.000
_cell.length_c   1.000
_cell.angle_alpha   90.00
_cell.angle_beta   90.00
_cell.angle_gamma   90.00
#
_symmetry.space_group_name_H-M   'P 1'
#
loop_
_entity.id
_entity.type
_entity.pdbx_description
1 polymer ?
#
loop_
_entity_poly.entity_id
_entity_poly.type
_entity_poly.pdbx_seq_one_letter_code
_entity_poly.pdbx_strand_id
1 'polypeptide(L)'
;MSRLPTPGEWCEGSLCRTTADWPFHWFAEIAAMDPVSGSYTCIGTVRQAGARRYDEALANLRLIARAPVMLRLLQSVAQVLDMSDPDNDAFADSAADCLDELFQQQEPLRELLREVGLAQRKSHVPANDQIGDDRPDLTGSRA
;
A
#
# COMPACT_ATOMS: atom_id res chain seq x y z
N MET A 1 -0.94 18.15 19.81
CA MET A 1 -2.05 17.19 19.61
C MET A 1 -1.70 16.33 18.41
N SER A 2 -1.25 15.09 18.61
CA SER A 2 -1.08 14.15 17.50
C SER A 2 -2.47 13.80 16.98
N ARG A 3 -2.75 14.15 15.71
CA ARG A 3 -3.96 13.67 15.04
C ARG A 3 -3.69 12.23 14.66
N LEU A 4 -4.24 11.30 15.43
CA LEU A 4 -4.25 9.89 15.03
C LEU A 4 -5.07 9.75 13.74
N PRO A 5 -4.73 8.79 12.87
CA PRO A 5 -5.57 8.46 11.71
C PRO A 5 -6.98 8.13 12.18
N THR A 6 -7.98 8.42 11.33
CA THR A 6 -9.35 7.97 11.55
C THR A 6 -9.33 6.46 11.82
N PRO A 7 -9.83 6.01 12.99
CA PRO A 7 -9.81 4.60 13.34
C PRO A 7 -10.71 3.79 12.41
N GLY A 8 -10.40 2.50 12.25
CA GLY A 8 -11.15 1.57 11.41
C GLY A 8 -10.37 1.07 10.18
N GLU A 9 -11.02 0.22 9.40
CA GLU A 9 -10.48 -0.23 8.11
C GLU A 9 -10.70 0.85 7.06
N TRP A 10 -9.62 1.20 6.37
CA TRP A 10 -9.70 2.07 5.22
C TRP A 10 -9.82 1.22 3.96
N CYS A 11 -10.70 1.66 3.06
CA CYS A 11 -10.97 1.02 1.79
C CYS A 11 -10.61 1.99 0.66
N GLU A 12 -10.00 1.49 -0.39
CA GLU A 12 -9.82 2.25 -1.61
C GLU A 12 -11.09 2.31 -2.46
N GLY A 13 -11.39 3.49 -2.98
CA GLY A 13 -12.37 3.66 -4.05
C GLY A 13 -11.82 3.21 -5.41
N SER A 14 -12.71 3.17 -6.40
CA SER A 14 -12.34 2.85 -7.78
C SER A 14 -11.40 3.90 -8.36
N LEU A 15 -10.24 3.46 -8.85
CA LEU A 15 -9.27 4.34 -9.52
C LEU A 15 -9.79 4.77 -10.89
N CYS A 16 -9.92 6.09 -11.09
CA CYS A 16 -10.39 6.69 -12.33
C CYS A 16 -9.46 7.82 -12.81
N ARG A 17 -9.68 8.30 -14.04
CA ARG A 17 -8.98 9.47 -14.58
C ARG A 17 -9.75 10.74 -14.23
N THR A 18 -9.04 11.84 -13.93
CA THR A 18 -9.67 13.15 -13.71
C THR A 18 -10.32 13.74 -14.96
N THR A 19 -9.80 13.39 -16.14
CA THR A 19 -10.24 13.86 -17.46
C THR A 19 -10.13 12.72 -18.47
N ALA A 20 -10.87 12.81 -19.58
CA ALA A 20 -10.82 11.82 -20.65
C ALA A 20 -9.51 11.91 -21.44
N ASP A 21 -9.07 13.14 -21.72
CA ASP A 21 -7.89 13.42 -22.54
C ASP A 21 -6.64 13.68 -21.68
N TRP A 22 -5.49 13.43 -22.30
CA TRP A 22 -4.21 13.80 -21.71
C TRP A 22 -4.00 15.32 -21.79
N PRO A 23 -3.47 15.98 -20.75
CA PRO A 23 -3.01 15.41 -19.48
C PRO A 23 -4.14 15.13 -18.48
N PHE A 24 -4.13 13.93 -17.88
CA PHE A 24 -5.01 13.55 -16.78
C PHE A 24 -4.20 13.16 -15.52
N HIS A 25 -4.90 12.99 -14.40
CA HIS A 25 -4.36 12.38 -13.19
C HIS A 25 -5.18 11.14 -12.83
N TRP A 26 -4.55 10.16 -12.20
CA TRP A 26 -5.27 9.09 -11.53
C TRP A 26 -5.86 9.64 -10.23
N PHE A 27 -7.10 9.30 -9.95
CA PHE A 27 -7.86 9.78 -8.82
C PHE A 27 -8.65 8.63 -8.18
N ALA A 28 -8.69 8.61 -6.85
CA ALA A 28 -9.58 7.76 -6.08
C ALA A 28 -9.81 8.36 -4.69
N GLU A 29 -10.93 7.99 -4.08
CA GLU A 29 -11.21 8.26 -2.67
C GLU A 29 -10.59 7.17 -1.79
N ILE A 30 -10.25 7.53 -0.55
CA ILE A 30 -9.99 6.61 0.55
C ILE A 30 -11.09 6.86 1.57
N ALA A 31 -11.76 5.79 1.99
CA ALA A 31 -12.90 5.89 2.89
C ALA A 31 -12.74 4.94 4.09
N ALA A 32 -13.37 5.29 5.20
CA ALA A 32 -13.65 4.37 6.29
C ALA A 32 -15.06 3.83 6.09
N MET A 33 -15.21 2.53 6.30
CA MET A 33 -16.51 1.88 6.39
C MET A 33 -16.70 1.35 7.80
N ASP A 34 -17.79 1.75 8.47
CA ASP A 34 -18.19 1.10 9.71
C ASP A 34 -18.90 -0.23 9.36
N PRO A 35 -18.35 -1.39 9.75
CA PRO A 35 -18.94 -2.69 9.42
C PRO A 35 -20.28 -2.93 10.13
N VAL A 36 -20.58 -2.21 11.23
CA VAL A 36 -21.81 -2.40 12.00
C VAL A 36 -22.95 -1.58 11.40
N SER A 37 -22.71 -0.30 11.10
CA SER A 37 -23.72 0.59 10.52
C SER A 37 -23.74 0.60 8.99
N GLY A 38 -22.72 0.05 8.34
CA GLY A 38 -22.49 0.18 6.90
C GLY A 38 -22.20 1.62 6.47
N SER A 39 -21.93 2.53 7.41
CA SER A 39 -21.76 3.94 7.10
C SER A 39 -20.44 4.18 6.37
N TYR A 40 -20.51 5.03 5.36
CA TYR A 40 -19.39 5.43 4.52
C TYR A 40 -18.91 6.82 4.93
N THR A 41 -17.61 6.95 5.22
CA THR A 41 -16.97 8.25 5.48
C THR A 41 -15.75 8.42 4.58
N CYS A 42 -15.78 9.40 3.68
CA CYS A 42 -14.60 9.76 2.89
C CYS A 42 -13.55 10.39 3.81
N ILE A 43 -12.37 9.80 3.87
CA ILE A 43 -11.24 10.24 4.70
C ILE A 43 -10.32 11.17 3.91
N GLY A 44 -10.19 10.92 2.61
CA GLY A 44 -9.34 11.72 1.75
C GLY A 44 -9.39 11.26 0.31
N THR A 45 -8.64 11.97 -0.53
CA THR A 45 -8.49 11.65 -1.94
C THR A 45 -7.02 11.47 -2.27
N VAL A 46 -6.75 10.52 -3.17
CA VAL A 46 -5.42 10.25 -3.67
C VAL A 46 -5.37 10.70 -5.12
N ARG A 47 -4.43 11.59 -5.44
CA ARG A 47 -4.18 12.07 -6.79
C ARG A 47 -2.76 11.70 -7.21
N GLN A 48 -2.62 11.00 -8.33
CA GLN A 48 -1.33 10.57 -8.85
C GLN A 48 -1.14 11.06 -10.29
N ALA A 49 0.10 11.27 -10.72
CA ALA A 49 0.40 11.72 -12.08
C ALA A 49 -0.13 10.71 -13.12
N GLY A 50 -0.82 11.18 -14.16
CA GLY A 50 -1.36 10.31 -15.21
C GLY A 50 -0.31 9.68 -16.12
N ALA A 51 0.94 10.17 -16.08
CA ALA A 51 2.07 9.52 -16.74
C ALA A 51 2.42 8.16 -16.11
N ARG A 52 1.94 7.89 -14.88
CA ARG A 52 2.09 6.60 -14.20
C ARG A 52 1.18 5.55 -14.84
N ARG A 53 1.63 4.31 -14.91
CA ARG A 53 0.79 3.19 -15.37
C ARG A 53 -0.38 2.94 -14.40
N TYR A 54 -1.48 2.41 -14.90
CA TYR A 54 -2.69 2.14 -14.10
C TYR A 54 -2.42 1.18 -12.93
N ASP A 55 -1.70 0.08 -13.19
CA ASP A 55 -1.35 -0.94 -12.21
C ASP A 55 -0.48 -0.39 -11.08
N GLU A 56 0.50 0.45 -11.42
CA GLU A 56 1.35 1.13 -10.46
C GLU A 56 0.55 2.14 -9.62
N ALA A 57 -0.36 2.90 -10.25
CA ALA A 57 -1.23 3.82 -9.54
C ALA A 57 -2.21 3.10 -8.60
N LEU A 58 -2.75 1.95 -9.02
CA LEU A 58 -3.63 1.11 -8.20
C LEU A 58 -2.87 0.47 -7.02
N ALA A 59 -1.65 0.00 -7.25
CA ALA A 59 -0.80 -0.54 -6.19
C ALA A 59 -0.52 0.52 -5.11
N ASN A 60 -0.13 1.73 -5.52
CA ASN A 60 0.07 2.85 -4.60
C ASN A 60 -1.20 3.21 -3.81
N LEU A 61 -2.36 3.22 -4.48
CA LEU A 61 -3.63 3.50 -3.82
C LEU A 61 -3.92 2.48 -2.72
N ARG A 62 -3.75 1.18 -3.01
CA ARG A 62 -3.92 0.10 -2.03
C ARG A 62 -2.98 0.22 -0.84
N LEU A 63 -1.72 0.59 -1.08
CA LEU A 63 -0.76 0.82 0.01
C LEU A 63 -1.22 1.94 0.95
N ILE A 64 -1.79 3.03 0.41
CA ILE A 64 -2.32 4.13 1.21
C ILE A 64 -3.49 3.66 2.09
N ALA A 65 -4.37 2.81 1.57
CA ALA A 65 -5.47 2.22 2.36
C ALA A 65 -4.97 1.35 3.53
N ARG A 66 -3.71 0.90 3.53
CA ARG A 66 -3.11 0.13 4.64
C ARG A 66 -2.45 0.98 5.72
N ALA A 67 -2.38 2.30 5.55
CA ALA A 67 -1.71 3.20 6.50
C ALA A 67 -2.15 3.03 7.97
N PRO A 68 -3.45 2.83 8.30
CA PRO A 68 -3.86 2.64 9.71
C PRO A 68 -3.37 1.34 10.32
N VAL A 69 -3.27 0.27 9.53
CA VAL A 69 -2.75 -1.02 10.01
C VAL A 69 -1.24 -0.90 10.23
N MET A 70 -0.52 -0.27 9.29
CA MET A 70 0.90 0.00 9.42
C MET A 70 1.22 0.84 10.68
N LEU A 71 0.45 1.90 10.93
CA LEU A 71 0.65 2.76 12.09
C LEU A 71 0.35 2.02 13.40
N ARG A 72 -0.71 1.20 13.46
CA ARG A 72 -0.99 0.37 14.64
C ARG A 72 0.14 -0.60 14.94
N LEU A 73 0.68 -1.28 13.92
CA LEU A 73 1.83 -2.17 14.08
C LEU A 73 3.06 -1.43 14.61
N LEU A 74 3.38 -0.25 14.06
CA LEU A 74 4.49 0.56 14.53
C LEU A 74 4.29 1.03 15.98
N GLN A 75 3.05 1.36 16.35
CA GLN A 75 2.72 1.73 17.73
C GLN A 75 2.91 0.57 18.70
N SER A 76 2.46 -0.64 18.35
CA SER A 76 2.68 -1.83 19.19
C SER A 76 4.17 -2.14 19.35
N VAL A 77 4.96 -2.03 18.29
CA VAL A 77 6.42 -2.21 18.38
C VAL A 77 7.05 -1.14 19.27
N ALA A 78 6.65 0.13 19.14
CA ALA A 78 7.15 1.20 20.00
C ALA A 78 6.78 0.97 21.47
N GLN A 79 5.55 0.52 21.75
CA GLN A 79 5.10 0.20 23.10
C GLN A 79 5.95 -0.90 23.74
N VAL A 80 6.34 -1.93 22.98
CA VAL A 80 7.21 -2.99 23.51
C VAL A 80 8.63 -2.48 23.79
N LEU A 81 9.14 -1.56 22.96
CA LEU A 81 10.41 -0.89 23.23
C LEU A 81 10.34 -0.08 24.53
N ASP A 82 9.24 0.65 24.73
CA ASP A 82 8.99 1.39 25.96
C ASP A 82 8.90 0.47 27.20
N MET A 83 8.27 -0.71 27.07
CA MET A 83 8.23 -1.71 28.15
C MET A 83 9.59 -2.31 28.49
N SER A 84 10.57 -2.19 27.59
CA SER A 84 11.92 -2.71 27.77
C SER A 84 12.87 -1.66 28.38
N ASP A 85 12.42 -0.41 28.55
CA ASP A 85 13.21 0.69 29.10
C ASP A 85 12.93 0.84 30.62
N PRO A 86 13.92 0.60 31.50
CA PRO A 86 13.73 0.68 32.96
C PRO A 86 13.39 2.09 33.46
N ASP A 87 13.65 3.13 32.66
CA ASP A 87 13.33 4.52 33.01
C ASP A 87 11.92 4.93 32.52
N ASN A 88 11.18 4.02 31.86
CA ASN A 88 9.84 4.27 31.35
C ASN A 88 8.75 3.76 32.33
N ASP A 89 7.67 4.53 32.49
CA ASP A 89 6.53 4.16 33.34
C ASP A 89 5.85 2.84 32.91
N ALA A 90 5.99 2.45 31.64
CA ALA A 90 5.47 1.20 31.09
C ALA A 90 6.43 0.01 31.26
N PHE A 91 7.56 0.18 31.95
CA PHE A 91 8.57 -0.87 32.13
C PHE A 91 7.95 -2.16 32.67
N ALA A 92 8.22 -3.27 31.98
CA ALA A 92 7.87 -4.60 32.42
C ALA A 92 9.13 -5.32 32.92
N ASP A 93 9.10 -5.77 34.18
CA ASP A 93 10.18 -6.57 34.78
C ASP A 93 10.22 -8.02 34.21
N SER A 94 9.32 -8.34 33.27
CA SER A 94 9.19 -9.63 32.60
C SER A 94 9.36 -9.47 31.09
N ALA A 95 10.49 -9.97 30.57
CA ALA A 95 10.72 -10.05 29.12
C ALA A 95 9.71 -10.96 28.40
N ALA A 96 9.03 -11.86 29.11
CA ALA A 96 7.99 -12.70 28.53
C ALA A 96 6.76 -11.87 28.11
N ASP A 97 6.39 -10.87 28.93
CA ASP A 97 5.22 -10.02 28.69
C ASP A 97 5.45 -9.14 27.45
N CYS A 98 6.68 -8.63 27.28
CA CYS A 98 7.11 -7.91 26.08
C CYS A 98 7.02 -8.79 24.81
N LEU A 99 7.42 -10.06 24.92
CA LEU A 99 7.38 -11.00 23.80
C LEU A 99 5.95 -11.38 23.43
N ASP A 100 5.07 -11.60 24.40
CA ASP A 100 3.67 -11.93 24.16
C ASP A 100 2.94 -10.81 23.41
N GLU A 101 3.20 -9.54 23.74
CA GLU A 101 2.64 -8.40 23.03
C GLU A 101 3.13 -8.30 21.58
N LEU A 102 4.42 -8.61 21.32
CA LEU A 102 4.94 -8.71 19.96
C LEU A 102 4.33 -9.87 19.18
N PHE A 103 4.14 -11.03 19.82
CA PHE A 103 3.58 -12.21 19.17
C PHE A 103 2.14 -11.99 18.72
N GLN A 104 1.36 -11.19 19.44
CA GLN A 104 0.00 -10.81 19.02
C GLN A 104 -0.01 -10.04 17.67
N GLN A 105 1.09 -9.39 17.31
CA GLN A 105 1.21 -8.63 16.06
C GLN A 105 1.80 -9.43 14.88
N GLN A 106 2.24 -10.68 15.11
CA GLN A 106 2.93 -11.49 14.12
C GLN A 106 2.07 -11.78 12.88
N GLU A 107 0.84 -12.25 13.07
CA GLU A 107 -0.05 -12.59 11.96
C GLU A 107 -0.54 -11.35 11.19
N PRO A 108 -0.97 -10.25 11.85
CA PRO A 108 -1.25 -8.99 11.16
C PRO A 108 -0.07 -8.47 10.32
N LEU A 109 1.16 -8.58 10.82
CA LEU A 109 2.36 -8.17 10.09
C LEU A 109 2.61 -9.07 8.87
N ARG A 110 2.47 -10.39 9.01
CA ARG A 110 2.62 -11.34 7.90
C ARG A 110 1.61 -11.08 6.80
N GLU A 111 0.36 -10.85 7.15
CA GLU A 111 -0.70 -10.59 6.18
C GLU A 111 -0.45 -9.28 5.43
N LEU A 112 -0.09 -8.21 6.16
CA LEU A 112 0.30 -6.95 5.55
C LEU A 112 1.48 -7.12 4.58
N LEU A 113 2.54 -7.84 4.98
CA LEU A 113 3.70 -8.08 4.12
C LEU A 113 3.36 -8.94 2.89
N ARG A 114 2.44 -9.90 3.03
CA ARG A 114 1.92 -10.70 1.92
C ARG A 114 1.20 -9.82 0.91
N GLU A 115 0.33 -8.93 1.36
CA GLU A 115 -0.40 -8.00 0.51
C GLU A 115 0.54 -7.01 -0.21
N VAL A 116 1.50 -6.43 0.52
CA VAL A 116 2.52 -5.53 -0.05
C VAL A 116 3.41 -6.27 -1.05
N GLY A 117 3.86 -7.47 -0.72
CA GLY A 117 4.69 -8.31 -1.59
C GLY A 117 3.96 -8.76 -2.87
N LEU A 118 2.66 -9.02 -2.80
CA LEU A 118 1.82 -9.32 -3.97
C LEU A 118 1.63 -8.09 -4.87
N ALA A 119 1.53 -6.88 -4.29
CA ALA A 119 1.45 -5.64 -5.05
C ALA A 119 2.77 -5.33 -5.80
N GLN A 120 3.93 -5.62 -5.18
CA GLN A 120 5.24 -5.44 -5.80
C GLN A 120 5.54 -6.47 -6.91
N ARG A 121 5.13 -7.73 -6.75
CA ARG A 121 5.35 -8.77 -7.79
C ARG A 121 4.49 -8.56 -9.04
N LYS A 122 3.29 -7.98 -8.91
CA LYS A 122 2.46 -7.64 -10.08
C LYS A 122 2.95 -6.43 -10.87
N SER A 123 3.67 -5.51 -10.23
CA SER A 123 4.29 -4.36 -10.90
C SER A 123 5.63 -4.70 -11.57
N HIS A 124 6.30 -5.77 -11.13
CA HIS A 124 7.52 -6.29 -11.74
C HIS A 124 7.22 -7.38 -12.79
N VAL A 125 6.69 -6.98 -13.94
CA VAL A 125 6.84 -7.77 -15.17
C VAL A 125 8.18 -7.34 -15.79
N PRO A 126 9.20 -8.22 -15.91
CA PRO A 126 10.40 -7.87 -16.64
C PRO A 126 10.02 -7.62 -18.10
N ALA A 127 10.39 -6.44 -18.60
CA ALA A 127 10.48 -6.21 -20.03
C ALA A 127 11.55 -7.18 -20.55
N ASN A 128 11.14 -8.33 -21.09
CA ASN A 128 12.04 -9.16 -21.86
C ASN A 128 11.86 -8.81 -23.33
N ASP A 129 12.95 -8.28 -23.87
CA ASP A 129 13.20 -8.04 -25.29
C ASP A 129 12.78 -9.25 -26.13
N GLN A 130 11.88 -9.01 -27.08
CA GLN A 130 11.99 -9.62 -28.40
C GLN A 130 11.98 -8.49 -29.42
N ILE A 131 13.18 -7.93 -29.60
CA ILE A 131 13.64 -7.36 -30.86
C ILE A 131 13.57 -8.51 -31.88
N GLY A 132 12.45 -8.59 -32.59
CA GLY A 132 12.36 -9.25 -33.89
C GLY A 132 12.68 -8.21 -34.96
N ASP A 133 13.95 -8.13 -35.32
CA ASP A 133 14.45 -7.40 -36.48
C ASP A 133 13.98 -8.12 -37.75
N ASP A 134 12.84 -7.70 -38.31
CA ASP A 134 12.40 -8.07 -39.66
C ASP A 134 12.51 -6.83 -40.57
N ARG A 135 13.75 -6.44 -40.86
CA ARG A 135 14.06 -5.69 -42.08
C ARG A 135 14.24 -6.68 -43.23
N PRO A 136 13.37 -6.69 -44.26
CA PRO A 136 13.73 -7.33 -45.51
C PRO A 136 14.71 -6.43 -46.27
N ASP A 137 15.98 -6.83 -46.30
CA ASP A 137 16.99 -6.23 -47.15
C ASP A 137 16.83 -6.72 -48.60
N LEU A 138 17.07 -5.80 -49.53
CA LEU A 138 16.74 -5.87 -50.95
C LEU A 138 17.74 -6.71 -51.75
N THR A 139 17.30 -7.73 -52.50
CA THR A 139 18.03 -8.20 -53.72
C THR A 139 17.13 -8.88 -54.76
N GLY A 140 17.11 -8.32 -55.98
CA GLY A 140 16.73 -8.96 -57.26
C GLY A 140 15.23 -8.94 -57.57
N SER A 141 14.73 -8.58 -58.75
CA SER A 141 15.33 -8.54 -60.08
C SER A 141 14.50 -7.64 -61.00
N ARG A 142 15.19 -6.91 -61.88
CA ARG A 142 14.62 -6.27 -63.08
C ARG A 142 14.05 -7.33 -64.02
N ALA A 143 12.86 -7.07 -64.58
CA ALA A 143 12.53 -7.08 -66.01
C ALA A 143 11.15 -6.45 -66.19
#